data_AF-A0A559K5T7-F1
#
_entry.id   AF-A0A559K5T7-F1
#
_cell.length_a   1.000
_cell.length_b   1.000
_cell.length_c   1.000
_cell.angle_alpha   90.00
_cell.angle_beta   90.00
_cell.angle_gamma   90.00
#
_symmetry.space_group_name_H-M   'P 1'
#
loop_
_entity.id
_entity.type
_entity.pdbx_description
1 polymer ?
#
loop_
_entity_poly.entity_id
_entity_poly.type
_entity_poly.pdbx_seq_one_letter_code
_entity_poly.pdbx_strand_id
1 'polypeptide(L)'
;MPRMDCRLKDKISKKLNKGELLLPLFTLWWLLMLGNPASQHLPSVPVLMYHSISSAEPRNDLCLTPEKFEQQVIALKERGFSFITASELIEGWNHKKSLPPHPLVLTFDDGYLNQYNQAYQILKRYQIKMTLFISTGYIGKAGYVTWEQLEEMKASGLVDIQSHGVHHFDLTTISSTALVKELTESKQVLEERLHQNVNVFCYPSGKANLRVENNVSQAHYQIAFGIKKGRSNPNFDQYNLQRIRVDAFETLAAFKQKMEHEF
;
A
#
# COMPACT_ATOMS: atom_id res chain seq x y z
N MET A 1 80.39 -46.48 -17.53
CA MET A 1 79.30 -47.45 -17.81
C MET A 1 79.36 -48.54 -16.73
N PRO A 2 78.26 -49.14 -16.20
CA PRO A 2 76.84 -49.04 -16.58
C PRO A 2 75.80 -48.90 -15.41
N ARG A 3 74.58 -48.48 -15.80
CA ARG A 3 73.19 -48.91 -15.47
C ARG A 3 72.72 -49.15 -14.01
N MET A 4 71.66 -48.41 -13.63
CA MET A 4 70.27 -48.84 -13.34
C MET A 4 70.05 -49.62 -12.03
N ASP A 5 69.18 -49.15 -11.13
CA ASP A 5 67.79 -49.63 -11.02
C ASP A 5 67.02 -48.84 -9.93
N CYS A 6 65.73 -49.12 -9.87
CA CYS A 6 64.57 -48.33 -9.52
C CYS A 6 64.01 -48.68 -8.12
N ARG A 7 63.04 -47.86 -7.68
CA ARG A 7 62.03 -48.07 -6.61
C ARG A 7 62.46 -47.70 -5.18
N LEU A 8 61.93 -46.61 -4.63
CA LEU A 8 60.55 -46.34 -4.17
C LEU A 8 60.24 -46.90 -2.76
N LYS A 9 60.19 -45.93 -1.84
CA LYS A 9 59.14 -45.67 -0.83
C LYS A 9 59.13 -46.40 0.52
N ASP A 10 59.34 -45.54 1.52
CA ASP A 10 58.47 -45.28 2.67
C ASP A 10 58.41 -46.31 3.81
N LYS A 11 58.93 -45.88 4.97
CA LYS A 11 58.25 -45.95 6.28
C LYS A 11 59.03 -45.15 7.32
N ILE A 12 58.57 -43.93 7.61
CA ILE A 12 58.90 -43.24 8.87
C ILE A 12 57.59 -42.94 9.59
N SER A 13 57.29 -43.76 10.59
CA SER A 13 56.35 -43.45 11.66
C SER A 13 56.96 -42.35 12.53
N LYS A 14 56.39 -41.14 12.49
CA LYS A 14 56.71 -40.06 13.43
C LYS A 14 55.59 -39.94 14.46
N LYS A 15 55.95 -40.23 15.71
CA LYS A 15 55.25 -39.76 16.92
C LYS A 15 55.12 -38.24 16.86
N LEU A 16 53.90 -37.72 16.95
CA LEU A 16 53.63 -36.30 17.18
C LEU A 16 53.28 -36.10 18.66
N ASN A 17 54.06 -35.23 19.30
CA ASN A 17 53.84 -34.74 20.65
C ASN A 17 52.56 -33.87 20.70
N LYS A 18 51.79 -34.07 21.76
CA LYS A 18 50.60 -33.28 22.12
C LYS A 18 51.02 -31.86 22.50
N GLY A 19 50.86 -30.92 21.57
CA GLY A 19 50.70 -29.50 21.86
C GLY A 19 49.26 -29.14 21.54
N GLU A 20 48.43 -29.00 22.57
CA GLU A 20 47.03 -28.61 22.45
C GLU A 20 46.95 -27.16 21.96
N LEU A 21 46.65 -26.99 20.67
CA LEU A 21 46.23 -25.72 20.10
C LEU A 21 44.74 -25.55 20.46
N LEU A 22 44.45 -24.99 21.64
CA LEU A 22 43.12 -24.52 22.00
C LEU A 22 42.78 -23.30 21.14
N LEU A 23 42.25 -23.54 19.94
CA LEU A 23 41.45 -22.55 19.23
C LEU A 23 40.24 -22.22 20.13
N PRO A 24 40.01 -20.95 20.51
CA PRO A 24 38.87 -20.62 21.34
C PRO A 24 37.60 -20.95 20.54
N LEU A 25 36.78 -21.84 21.10
CA LEU A 25 35.44 -22.23 20.62
C LEU A 25 34.48 -21.04 20.39
N PHE A 26 34.90 -19.81 20.68
CA PHE A 26 34.15 -18.58 20.45
C PHE A 26 34.10 -18.12 18.98
N THR A 27 35.04 -18.50 18.12
CA THR A 27 35.06 -17.99 16.74
C THR A 27 34.11 -18.76 15.79
N LEU A 28 33.72 -19.99 16.13
CA LEU A 28 32.78 -20.78 15.33
C LEU A 28 31.31 -20.50 15.67
N TRP A 29 31.03 -19.97 16.87
CA TRP A 29 29.69 -19.54 17.26
C TRP A 29 29.30 -18.19 16.64
N TRP A 30 30.28 -17.33 16.37
CA TRP A 30 30.05 -16.04 15.70
C TRP A 30 29.65 -16.18 14.23
N LEU A 31 30.12 -17.24 13.55
CA LEU A 31 29.75 -17.55 12.17
C LEU A 31 28.35 -18.18 12.04
N LEU A 32 27.81 -18.79 13.10
CA LEU A 32 26.42 -19.27 13.16
C LEU A 32 25.42 -18.16 13.57
N MET A 33 25.92 -17.02 14.06
CA MET A 33 25.15 -15.80 14.34
C MET A 33 25.12 -14.84 13.14
N LEU A 34 25.68 -15.21 11.99
CA LEU A 34 25.21 -14.70 10.70
C LEU A 34 23.83 -15.32 10.48
N GLY A 35 22.87 -14.80 11.25
CA GLY A 35 21.48 -15.16 11.17
C GLY A 35 21.10 -15.22 9.71
N ASN A 36 20.53 -16.36 9.33
CA ASN A 36 19.67 -16.48 8.18
C ASN A 36 18.97 -15.12 8.01
N PRO A 37 19.13 -14.37 6.90
CA PRO A 37 18.37 -13.16 6.72
C PRO A 37 16.93 -13.64 6.74
N ALA A 38 16.28 -13.49 7.89
CA ALA A 38 14.88 -13.79 8.03
C ALA A 38 14.27 -13.03 6.88
N SER A 39 13.66 -13.76 5.94
CA SER A 39 12.82 -13.18 4.91
C SER A 39 12.00 -12.12 5.64
N GLN A 40 12.34 -10.84 5.41
CA GLN A 40 11.64 -9.75 6.08
C GLN A 40 10.26 -9.79 5.45
N HIS A 41 9.36 -10.58 6.04
CA HIS A 41 7.98 -10.65 5.66
C HIS A 41 7.43 -9.26 5.92
N LEU A 42 7.40 -8.45 4.86
CA LEU A 42 6.82 -7.12 4.89
C LEU A 42 5.39 -7.27 5.42
N PRO A 43 5.03 -6.51 6.47
CA PRO A 43 3.78 -6.71 7.17
C PRO A 43 2.61 -6.43 6.21
N SER A 44 1.55 -7.22 6.32
CA SER A 44 0.28 -6.85 5.68
C SER A 44 -0.23 -5.56 6.32
N VAL A 45 -0.70 -4.63 5.50
CA VAL A 45 -1.14 -3.29 5.91
C VAL A 45 -2.66 -3.16 5.72
N PRO A 46 -3.40 -2.68 6.73
CA PRO A 46 -4.82 -2.38 6.56
C PRO A 46 -4.96 -1.13 5.68
N VAL A 47 -5.81 -1.26 4.65
CA VAL A 47 -6.17 -0.15 3.75
C VAL A 47 -7.67 0.05 3.88
N LEU A 48 -8.09 1.10 4.58
CA LEU A 48 -9.50 1.38 4.83
C LEU A 48 -10.11 2.12 3.65
N MET A 49 -11.29 1.67 3.22
CA MET A 49 -12.03 2.24 2.10
C MET A 49 -13.24 3.03 2.62
N TYR A 50 -13.15 4.35 2.45
CA TYR A 50 -14.20 5.33 2.67
C TYR A 50 -14.71 5.87 1.33
N HIS A 51 -15.88 6.50 1.32
CA HIS A 51 -16.42 7.21 0.15
C HIS A 51 -16.90 8.60 0.58
N SER A 52 -18.18 8.73 0.94
CA SER A 52 -18.80 10.01 1.28
C SER A 52 -18.75 10.28 2.78
N ILE A 53 -18.27 11.46 3.18
CA ILE A 53 -18.33 11.93 4.57
C ILE A 53 -19.28 13.13 4.65
N SER A 54 -20.54 12.92 5.02
CA SER A 54 -21.62 13.91 4.88
C SER A 54 -22.47 14.03 6.13
N SER A 55 -22.84 15.25 6.51
CA SER A 55 -23.77 15.52 7.61
C SER A 55 -25.23 15.19 7.28
N ALA A 56 -25.53 14.90 6.00
CA ALA A 56 -26.84 14.36 5.65
C ALA A 56 -26.98 12.92 6.15
N GLU A 57 -28.20 12.53 6.51
CA GLU A 57 -28.51 11.15 6.90
C GLU A 57 -27.91 10.15 5.88
N PRO A 58 -27.21 9.10 6.34
CA PRO A 58 -26.63 8.08 5.47
C PRO A 58 -27.66 7.51 4.51
N ARG A 59 -27.54 7.86 3.22
CA ARG A 59 -28.44 7.33 2.18
C ARG A 59 -28.15 5.87 1.85
N ASN A 60 -26.94 5.42 2.16
CA ASN A 60 -26.44 4.06 1.98
C ASN A 60 -25.25 3.82 2.94
N ASP A 61 -24.72 2.60 2.89
CA ASP A 61 -23.58 2.12 3.67
C ASP A 61 -22.22 2.76 3.29
N LEU A 62 -22.18 3.61 2.26
CA LEU A 62 -20.99 4.35 1.80
C LEU A 62 -20.94 5.81 2.31
N CYS A 63 -21.95 6.26 3.05
CA CYS A 63 -22.07 7.65 3.50
C CYS A 63 -21.96 7.76 5.02
N LEU A 64 -20.77 8.02 5.54
CA LEU A 64 -20.51 8.15 6.98
C LEU A 64 -20.67 9.62 7.42
N THR A 65 -21.15 9.86 8.64
CA THR A 65 -21.21 11.25 9.16
C THR A 65 -19.83 11.74 9.60
N PRO A 66 -19.56 13.06 9.57
CA PRO A 66 -18.30 13.62 10.05
C PRO A 66 -17.99 13.24 11.51
N GLU A 67 -19.01 13.18 12.37
CA GLU A 67 -18.86 12.85 13.79
C GLU A 67 -18.43 11.38 13.96
N LYS A 68 -19.07 10.45 13.25
CA LYS A 68 -18.67 9.04 13.27
C LYS A 68 -17.28 8.85 12.68
N PHE A 69 -16.96 9.56 11.59
CA PHE A 69 -15.63 9.52 10.99
C PHE A 69 -14.56 10.01 11.96
N GLU A 70 -14.77 11.14 12.64
CA GLU A 70 -13.83 11.67 13.63
C GLU A 70 -13.66 10.70 14.82
N GLN A 71 -14.73 10.06 15.29
CA GLN A 71 -14.64 9.02 16.31
C GLN A 71 -13.79 7.83 15.88
N GLN A 72 -13.91 7.39 14.62
CA GLN A 72 -13.06 6.32 14.06
C GLN A 72 -11.60 6.77 13.97
N VAL A 73 -11.33 7.99 13.52
CA VAL A 73 -9.98 8.58 13.45
C VAL A 73 -9.32 8.62 14.83
N ILE A 74 -10.06 9.09 15.86
CA ILE A 74 -9.58 9.11 17.24
C ILE A 74 -9.26 7.69 17.72
N ALA A 75 -10.16 6.73 17.50
CA ALA A 75 -9.94 5.35 17.91
C ALA A 75 -8.70 4.72 17.25
N LEU A 76 -8.49 4.95 15.94
CA LEU A 76 -7.29 4.50 15.23
C LEU A 76 -6.01 5.11 15.82
N LYS A 77 -6.04 6.41 16.13
CA LYS A 77 -4.91 7.11 16.74
C LYS A 77 -4.60 6.59 18.15
N GLU A 78 -5.62 6.40 18.99
CA GLU A 78 -5.50 5.81 20.34
C GLU A 78 -4.91 4.40 20.30
N ARG A 79 -5.15 3.65 19.21
CA ARG A 79 -4.58 2.31 19.00
C ARG A 79 -3.11 2.31 18.57
N GLY A 80 -2.56 3.49 18.24
CA GLY A 80 -1.15 3.67 17.86
C GLY A 80 -0.85 3.45 16.38
N PHE A 81 -1.84 3.57 15.49
CA PHE A 81 -1.60 3.47 14.06
C PHE A 81 -0.79 4.65 13.52
N SER A 82 0.15 4.35 12.63
CA SER A 82 0.90 5.32 11.83
C SER A 82 0.24 5.46 10.47
N PHE A 83 -0.30 6.65 10.19
CA PHE A 83 -1.03 6.89 8.95
C PHE A 83 -0.07 7.22 7.81
N ILE A 84 -0.12 6.40 6.76
CA ILE A 84 0.68 6.57 5.54
C ILE A 84 -0.23 6.63 4.31
N THR A 85 0.31 7.17 3.23
CA THR A 85 -0.36 7.23 1.92
C THR A 85 -0.16 5.92 1.15
N ALA A 86 -0.95 5.70 0.09
CA ALA A 86 -0.75 4.57 -0.81
C ALA A 86 0.62 4.66 -1.53
N SER A 87 1.05 5.86 -1.90
CA SER A 87 2.40 6.07 -2.45
C SER A 87 3.51 5.67 -1.47
N GLU A 88 3.40 6.07 -0.20
CA GLU A 88 4.37 5.68 0.84
C GLU A 88 4.36 4.17 1.12
N LEU A 89 3.18 3.53 1.03
CA LEU A 89 3.06 2.08 1.13
C LEU A 89 3.86 1.37 0.02
N ILE A 90 3.71 1.81 -1.23
CA ILE A 90 4.49 1.27 -2.36
C ILE A 90 5.98 1.50 -2.15
N GLU A 91 6.37 2.71 -1.75
CA GLU A 91 7.79 3.01 -1.52
C GLU A 91 8.40 2.10 -0.44
N GLY A 92 7.64 1.80 0.62
CA GLY A 92 8.03 0.86 1.66
C GLY A 92 8.25 -0.55 1.12
N TRP A 93 7.35 -1.03 0.26
CA TRP A 93 7.47 -2.37 -0.32
C TRP A 93 8.56 -2.49 -1.39
N ASN A 94 8.64 -1.53 -2.31
CA ASN A 94 9.52 -1.61 -3.48
C ASN A 94 10.97 -1.23 -3.16
N HIS A 95 11.18 -0.24 -2.28
CA HIS A 95 12.52 0.30 -2.03
C HIS A 95 13.14 -0.20 -0.75
N LYS A 96 12.53 -1.20 -0.08
CA LYS A 96 12.93 -1.69 1.24
C LYS A 96 13.08 -0.56 2.27
N LYS A 97 12.36 0.55 2.07
CA LYS A 97 12.23 1.59 3.11
C LYS A 97 11.42 0.97 4.25
N SER A 98 11.87 1.17 5.49
CA SER A 98 11.12 0.72 6.64
C SER A 98 9.80 1.49 6.73
N LEU A 99 8.67 0.78 6.65
CA LEU A 99 7.38 1.33 7.03
C LEU A 99 7.40 1.71 8.52
N PRO A 100 6.66 2.75 8.93
CA PRO A 100 6.52 3.07 10.35
C PRO A 100 5.83 1.92 11.10
N PRO A 101 6.00 1.83 12.43
CA PRO A 101 5.31 0.81 13.22
C PRO A 101 3.79 0.98 13.11
N HIS A 102 3.07 -0.14 13.00
CA HIS A 102 1.61 -0.18 12.84
C HIS A 102 1.09 0.72 11.69
N PRO A 103 1.56 0.53 10.45
CA PRO A 103 1.13 1.38 9.33
C PRO A 103 -0.35 1.14 9.02
N LEU A 104 -1.06 2.19 8.60
CA LEU A 104 -2.45 2.12 8.13
C LEU A 104 -2.68 3.15 7.02
N VAL A 105 -3.42 2.77 5.99
CA VAL A 105 -3.79 3.66 4.87
C VAL A 105 -5.27 3.99 4.94
N LEU A 106 -5.61 5.28 4.87
CA LEU A 106 -6.97 5.76 4.68
C LEU A 106 -7.17 6.12 3.20
N THR A 107 -8.12 5.47 2.54
CA THR A 107 -8.47 5.72 1.13
C THR A 107 -9.89 6.23 0.99
N PHE A 108 -10.10 7.16 0.06
CA PHE A 108 -11.42 7.69 -0.27
C PHE A 108 -11.61 7.66 -1.78
N ASP A 109 -12.69 7.05 -2.23
CA ASP A 109 -13.01 6.87 -3.65
C ASP A 109 -13.86 8.03 -4.20
N ASP A 110 -13.98 8.12 -5.52
CA ASP A 110 -14.86 9.02 -6.30
C ASP A 110 -14.48 10.52 -6.38
N GLY A 111 -13.85 11.10 -5.35
CA GLY A 111 -13.51 12.52 -5.34
C GLY A 111 -14.69 13.45 -5.01
N TYR A 112 -15.58 13.05 -4.09
CA TYR A 112 -16.69 13.89 -3.64
C TYR A 112 -16.22 15.17 -2.95
N LEU A 113 -16.94 16.28 -3.14
CA LEU A 113 -16.67 17.57 -2.51
C LEU A 113 -16.64 17.49 -0.98
N ASN A 114 -17.43 16.59 -0.39
CA ASN A 114 -17.48 16.42 1.05
C ASN A 114 -16.20 15.79 1.64
N GLN A 115 -15.35 15.17 0.82
CA GLN A 115 -14.02 14.73 1.24
C GLN A 115 -13.10 15.93 1.50
N TYR A 116 -13.22 16.99 0.70
CA TYR A 116 -12.50 18.24 0.93
C TYR A 116 -13.08 19.03 2.12
N ASN A 117 -14.42 19.20 2.16
CA ASN A 117 -15.08 20.03 3.17
C ASN A 117 -15.14 19.41 4.58
N GLN A 118 -15.12 18.08 4.68
CA GLN A 118 -15.29 17.36 5.96
C GLN A 118 -14.07 16.48 6.28
N ALA A 119 -13.83 15.45 5.45
CA ALA A 119 -12.81 14.43 5.76
C ALA A 119 -11.42 15.04 5.89
N TYR A 120 -10.98 15.80 4.90
CA TYR A 120 -9.70 16.51 4.90
C TYR A 120 -9.59 17.50 6.05
N GLN A 121 -10.64 18.27 6.35
CA GLN A 121 -10.61 19.22 7.48
C GLN A 121 -10.43 18.52 8.82
N ILE A 122 -11.08 17.37 9.03
CA ILE A 122 -10.90 16.54 10.22
C ILE A 122 -9.46 16.04 10.27
N LEU A 123 -8.98 15.36 9.22
CA LEU A 123 -7.65 14.75 9.19
C LEU A 123 -6.52 15.78 9.33
N LYS A 124 -6.69 16.98 8.75
CA LYS A 124 -5.75 18.11 8.89
C LYS A 124 -5.56 18.54 10.33
N ARG A 125 -6.62 18.57 11.16
CA ARG A 125 -6.51 18.88 12.61
C ARG A 125 -5.64 17.88 13.36
N TYR A 126 -5.66 16.62 12.93
CA TYR A 126 -4.88 15.55 13.55
C TYR A 126 -3.52 15.29 12.87
N GLN A 127 -3.19 16.03 11.80
CA GLN A 127 -1.99 15.82 10.96
C GLN A 127 -1.93 14.39 10.38
N ILE A 128 -3.08 13.86 9.98
CA ILE A 128 -3.22 12.50 9.45
C ILE A 128 -3.21 12.54 7.92
N LYS A 129 -2.46 11.59 7.34
CA LYS A 129 -2.37 11.41 5.90
C LYS A 129 -3.57 10.61 5.35
N MET A 130 -3.94 10.90 4.11
CA MET A 130 -4.99 10.18 3.36
C MET A 130 -4.61 10.03 1.89
N THR A 131 -5.24 9.07 1.21
CA THR A 131 -5.18 8.91 -0.25
C THR A 131 -6.57 9.14 -0.84
N LEU A 132 -6.65 10.02 -1.84
CA LEU A 132 -7.84 10.24 -2.66
C LEU A 132 -7.71 9.53 -4.00
N PHE A 133 -8.72 8.74 -4.38
CA PHE A 133 -8.86 8.21 -5.73
C PHE A 133 -9.85 9.06 -6.51
N ILE A 134 -9.39 9.74 -7.55
CA ILE A 134 -10.17 10.75 -8.28
C ILE A 134 -10.63 10.22 -9.63
N SER A 135 -11.93 10.28 -9.89
CA SER A 135 -12.49 10.11 -11.24
C SER A 135 -12.42 11.45 -11.99
N THR A 136 -11.43 11.61 -12.86
CA THR A 136 -11.00 12.93 -13.35
C THR A 136 -12.05 13.66 -14.18
N GLY A 137 -12.94 12.93 -14.84
CA GLY A 137 -14.07 13.48 -15.60
C GLY A 137 -15.13 14.14 -14.72
N TYR A 138 -15.05 14.03 -13.40
CA TYR A 138 -15.99 14.67 -12.45
C TYR A 138 -15.44 15.91 -11.77
N ILE A 139 -14.14 16.20 -11.88
CA ILE A 139 -13.52 17.36 -11.23
C ILE A 139 -14.22 18.65 -11.68
N GLY A 140 -14.59 19.49 -10.72
CA GLY A 140 -15.29 20.76 -10.95
C GLY A 140 -16.79 20.62 -11.26
N LYS A 141 -17.34 19.40 -11.35
CA LYS A 141 -18.80 19.20 -11.44
C LYS A 141 -19.45 19.38 -10.07
N ALA A 142 -20.75 19.67 -10.07
CA ALA A 142 -21.53 19.80 -8.84
C ALA A 142 -21.40 18.54 -7.96
N GLY A 143 -20.99 18.72 -6.71
CA GLY A 143 -20.80 17.64 -5.75
C GLY A 143 -19.42 17.00 -5.74
N TYR A 144 -18.49 17.44 -6.59
CA TYR A 144 -17.12 16.93 -6.69
C TYR A 144 -16.09 18.01 -6.40
N VAL A 145 -14.87 17.59 -6.05
CA VAL A 145 -13.76 18.50 -5.80
C VAL A 145 -13.34 19.25 -7.06
N THR A 146 -12.79 20.46 -6.89
CA THR A 146 -12.18 21.25 -7.97
C THR A 146 -10.66 21.03 -8.04
N TRP A 147 -10.02 21.51 -9.11
CA TRP A 147 -8.57 21.46 -9.24
C TRP A 147 -7.87 22.26 -8.13
N GLU A 148 -8.38 23.44 -7.80
CA GLU A 148 -7.83 24.30 -6.76
C GLU A 148 -7.88 23.61 -5.39
N GLN A 149 -8.95 22.86 -5.10
CA GLN A 149 -9.07 22.09 -3.86
C GLN A 149 -8.11 20.90 -3.82
N LEU A 150 -7.92 20.21 -4.95
CA LEU A 150 -6.93 19.14 -5.08
C LEU A 150 -5.51 19.66 -4.88
N GLU A 151 -5.18 20.81 -5.48
CA GLU A 151 -3.88 21.49 -5.33
C GLU A 151 -3.64 21.94 -3.89
N GLU A 152 -4.64 22.50 -3.21
CA GLU A 152 -4.54 22.86 -1.78
C GLU A 152 -4.28 21.62 -0.92
N MET A 153 -5.06 20.56 -1.11
CA MET A 153 -4.91 19.31 -0.37
C MET A 153 -3.52 18.70 -0.59
N LYS A 154 -3.02 18.69 -1.83
CA LYS A 154 -1.66 18.24 -2.14
C LYS A 154 -0.61 19.12 -1.42
N ALA A 155 -0.75 20.44 -1.51
CA ALA A 155 0.21 21.39 -0.94
C ALA A 155 0.33 21.28 0.59
N SER A 156 -0.67 20.73 1.27
CA SER A 156 -0.61 20.43 2.71
C SER A 156 0.41 19.35 3.09
N GLY A 157 0.82 18.51 2.14
CA GLY A 157 1.65 17.32 2.40
C GLY A 157 0.92 16.16 3.09
N LEU A 158 -0.39 16.27 3.32
CA LEU A 158 -1.21 15.24 3.97
C LEU A 158 -1.98 14.37 2.97
N VAL A 159 -2.20 14.82 1.75
CA VAL A 159 -3.08 14.14 0.78
C VAL A 159 -2.29 13.66 -0.42
N ASP A 160 -2.33 12.34 -0.63
CA ASP A 160 -1.89 11.65 -1.85
C ASP A 160 -3.06 11.56 -2.82
N ILE A 161 -2.89 11.95 -4.08
CA ILE A 161 -3.96 12.00 -5.07
C ILE A 161 -3.62 11.03 -6.19
N GLN A 162 -4.48 10.03 -6.35
CA GLN A 162 -4.30 8.87 -7.22
C GLN A 162 -5.53 8.66 -8.12
N SER A 163 -5.46 7.72 -9.05
CA SER A 163 -6.46 7.62 -10.13
C SER A 163 -7.63 6.68 -9.81
N HIS A 164 -8.83 7.11 -10.18
CA HIS A 164 -10.06 6.31 -10.20
C HIS A 164 -10.72 6.30 -11.60
N GLY A 165 -9.89 6.38 -12.64
CA GLY A 165 -10.35 6.48 -14.03
C GLY A 165 -10.83 7.88 -14.39
N VAL A 166 -11.48 8.00 -15.54
CA VAL A 166 -12.04 9.27 -16.02
C VAL A 166 -13.53 9.33 -15.70
N HIS A 167 -14.29 8.31 -16.11
CA HIS A 167 -15.76 8.33 -16.09
C HIS A 167 -16.39 7.33 -15.12
N HIS A 168 -15.59 6.65 -14.29
CA HIS A 168 -16.08 5.67 -13.31
C HIS A 168 -16.89 4.52 -13.97
N PHE A 169 -16.46 4.07 -15.15
CA PHE A 169 -17.09 2.94 -15.83
C PHE A 169 -16.75 1.60 -15.17
N ASP A 170 -17.64 0.61 -15.36
CA ASP A 170 -17.28 -0.79 -15.16
C ASP A 170 -16.27 -1.21 -16.26
N LEU A 171 -14.99 -1.15 -15.90
CA LEU A 171 -13.86 -1.38 -16.81
C LEU A 171 -13.87 -2.78 -17.45
N THR A 172 -14.61 -3.74 -16.88
CA THR A 172 -14.72 -5.10 -17.41
C THR A 172 -15.65 -5.19 -18.63
N THR A 173 -16.53 -4.21 -18.80
CA THR A 173 -17.60 -4.23 -19.82
C THR A 173 -17.32 -3.34 -21.03
N ILE A 174 -16.44 -2.34 -20.88
CA ILE A 174 -16.09 -1.40 -21.96
C ILE A 174 -15.11 -1.99 -22.98
N SER A 175 -15.01 -1.35 -24.15
CA SER A 175 -14.07 -1.76 -25.21
C SER A 175 -12.60 -1.55 -24.79
N SER A 176 -11.67 -2.25 -25.42
CA SER A 176 -10.22 -2.10 -25.13
C SER A 176 -9.75 -0.66 -25.34
N THR A 177 -10.23 0.03 -26.38
CA THR A 177 -9.87 1.43 -26.63
C THR A 177 -10.37 2.35 -25.52
N ALA A 178 -11.61 2.14 -25.04
CA ALA A 178 -12.14 2.91 -23.92
C ALA A 178 -11.40 2.62 -22.62
N LEU A 179 -11.06 1.35 -22.36
CA LEU A 179 -10.30 0.93 -21.19
C LEU A 179 -8.92 1.59 -21.14
N VAL A 180 -8.18 1.59 -22.25
CA VAL A 180 -6.87 2.25 -22.31
C VAL A 180 -7.03 3.75 -22.01
N LYS A 181 -8.01 4.42 -22.62
CA LYS A 181 -8.28 5.85 -22.36
C LYS A 181 -8.61 6.15 -20.91
N GLU A 182 -9.50 5.36 -20.29
CA GLU A 182 -9.86 5.50 -18.86
C GLU A 182 -8.61 5.48 -17.97
N LEU A 183 -7.65 4.63 -18.29
CA LEU A 183 -6.43 4.46 -17.50
C LEU A 183 -5.38 5.53 -17.79
N THR A 184 -5.13 5.84 -19.08
CA THR A 184 -4.05 6.73 -19.49
C THR A 184 -4.42 8.21 -19.34
N GLU A 185 -5.64 8.60 -19.73
CA GLU A 185 -6.05 10.01 -19.68
C GLU A 185 -6.23 10.48 -18.23
N SER A 186 -6.76 9.62 -17.34
CA SER A 186 -6.88 9.93 -15.91
C SER A 186 -5.53 10.11 -15.22
N LYS A 187 -4.57 9.22 -15.52
CA LYS A 187 -3.18 9.33 -15.05
C LYS A 187 -2.56 10.62 -15.55
N GLN A 188 -2.55 10.83 -16.86
CA GLN A 188 -1.89 11.96 -17.51
C GLN A 188 -2.40 13.30 -16.96
N VAL A 189 -3.72 13.51 -16.89
CA VAL A 189 -4.26 14.79 -16.44
C VAL A 189 -3.92 15.09 -14.98
N LEU A 190 -3.92 14.07 -14.11
CA LEU A 190 -3.53 14.23 -12.71
C LEU A 190 -2.03 14.53 -12.58
N GLU A 191 -1.17 13.83 -13.33
CA GLU A 191 0.28 14.05 -13.31
C GLU A 191 0.65 15.45 -13.85
N GLU A 192 0.02 15.87 -14.94
CA GLU A 192 0.24 17.19 -15.56
C GLU A 192 -0.24 18.33 -14.66
N ARG A 193 -1.48 18.24 -14.13
CA ARG A 193 -2.07 19.31 -13.32
C ARG A 193 -1.45 19.42 -11.95
N LEU A 194 -1.20 18.27 -11.32
CA LEU A 194 -0.74 18.26 -9.94
C LEU A 194 0.79 18.19 -9.86
N HIS A 195 1.52 17.94 -10.94
CA HIS A 195 2.99 17.76 -10.91
C HIS A 195 3.41 16.71 -9.86
N GLN A 196 2.82 15.52 -9.94
CA GLN A 196 3.14 14.37 -9.09
C GLN A 196 3.10 13.08 -9.89
N ASN A 197 3.65 11.99 -9.35
CA ASN A 197 3.50 10.67 -9.95
C ASN A 197 2.16 10.05 -9.53
N VAL A 198 1.42 9.49 -10.47
CA VAL A 198 0.15 8.79 -10.21
C VAL A 198 0.37 7.30 -10.42
N ASN A 199 0.80 6.63 -9.36
CA ASN A 199 1.28 5.24 -9.41
C ASN A 199 0.25 4.21 -8.95
N VAL A 200 -0.86 4.65 -8.37
CA VAL A 200 -1.87 3.79 -7.77
C VAL A 200 -3.18 3.95 -8.52
N PHE A 201 -3.80 2.82 -8.86
CA PHE A 201 -5.14 2.81 -9.42
C PHE A 201 -6.14 2.19 -8.43
N CYS A 202 -7.36 2.72 -8.39
CA CYS A 202 -8.46 2.07 -7.70
C CYS A 202 -9.53 1.72 -8.73
N TYR A 203 -10.00 0.47 -8.76
CA TYR A 203 -11.01 0.04 -9.73
C TYR A 203 -12.38 0.63 -9.40
N PRO A 204 -13.06 1.32 -10.33
CA PRO A 204 -14.45 1.72 -10.13
C PRO A 204 -15.33 0.51 -9.77
N SER A 205 -16.16 0.66 -8.72
CA SER A 205 -16.95 -0.44 -8.13
C SER A 205 -16.13 -1.67 -7.68
N GLY A 206 -14.80 -1.54 -7.60
CA GLY A 206 -13.85 -2.59 -7.24
C GLY A 206 -13.79 -3.79 -8.19
N LYS A 207 -14.31 -3.65 -9.42
CA LYS A 207 -14.39 -4.73 -10.41
C LYS A 207 -13.15 -4.77 -11.29
N ALA A 208 -12.50 -5.94 -11.33
CA ALA A 208 -11.36 -6.20 -12.19
C ALA A 208 -11.43 -7.63 -12.76
N ASN A 209 -10.78 -7.83 -13.90
CA ASN A 209 -10.45 -9.13 -14.47
C ASN A 209 -9.06 -9.05 -15.09
N LEU A 210 -8.51 -10.18 -15.56
CA LEU A 210 -7.15 -10.24 -16.13
C LEU A 210 -6.94 -9.23 -17.28
N ARG A 211 -7.98 -8.95 -18.09
CA ARG A 211 -7.89 -7.94 -19.16
C ARG A 211 -7.63 -6.56 -18.56
N VAL A 212 -8.38 -6.18 -17.53
CA VAL A 212 -8.26 -4.89 -16.85
C VAL A 212 -6.93 -4.80 -16.09
N GLU A 213 -6.56 -5.82 -15.33
CA GLU A 213 -5.29 -5.89 -14.58
C GLU A 213 -4.07 -5.73 -15.51
N ASN A 214 -4.07 -6.43 -16.66
CA ASN A 214 -3.02 -6.27 -17.67
C ASN A 214 -2.96 -4.84 -18.22
N ASN A 215 -4.11 -4.21 -18.51
CA ASN A 215 -4.12 -2.84 -19.03
C ASN A 215 -3.67 -1.82 -17.97
N VAL A 216 -3.95 -2.04 -16.69
CA VAL A 216 -3.42 -1.22 -15.58
C VAL A 216 -1.89 -1.28 -15.54
N SER A 217 -1.31 -2.47 -15.67
CA SER A 217 0.14 -2.64 -15.77
C SER A 217 0.73 -1.93 -16.99
N GLN A 218 0.10 -2.08 -18.17
CA GLN A 218 0.53 -1.41 -19.41
C GLN A 218 0.38 0.11 -19.36
N ALA A 219 -0.55 0.64 -18.56
CA ALA A 219 -0.69 2.07 -18.29
C ALA A 219 0.31 2.59 -17.23
N HIS A 220 1.27 1.76 -16.81
CA HIS A 220 2.35 2.11 -15.87
C HIS A 220 1.88 2.52 -14.48
N TYR A 221 0.75 1.99 -14.02
CA TYR A 221 0.46 1.95 -12.59
C TYR A 221 1.33 0.88 -11.92
N GLN A 222 1.78 1.13 -10.70
CA GLN A 222 2.60 0.20 -9.93
C GLN A 222 1.75 -0.81 -9.16
N ILE A 223 0.64 -0.35 -8.57
CA ILE A 223 -0.33 -1.22 -7.86
C ILE A 223 -1.77 -0.80 -8.19
N ALA A 224 -2.71 -1.69 -7.90
CA ALA A 224 -4.13 -1.36 -7.92
C ALA A 224 -4.94 -2.01 -6.81
N PHE A 225 -5.95 -1.30 -6.33
CA PHE A 225 -6.88 -1.77 -5.30
C PHE A 225 -8.21 -2.22 -5.90
N GLY A 226 -8.65 -3.42 -5.49
CA GLY A 226 -9.96 -3.98 -5.80
C GLY A 226 -10.91 -4.02 -4.61
N ILE A 227 -11.93 -4.89 -4.71
CA ILE A 227 -12.94 -5.09 -3.65
C ILE A 227 -12.65 -6.28 -2.72
N LYS A 228 -11.57 -7.03 -2.96
CA LYS A 228 -11.23 -8.18 -2.12
C LYS A 228 -11.03 -7.70 -0.67
N LYS A 229 -11.79 -8.27 0.26
CA LYS A 229 -11.70 -7.92 1.68
C LYS A 229 -10.40 -8.48 2.28
N GLY A 230 -9.68 -7.63 2.99
CA GLY A 230 -8.56 -8.02 3.86
C GLY A 230 -7.42 -7.01 3.85
N ARG A 231 -6.26 -7.45 4.34
CA ARG A 231 -5.06 -6.62 4.47
C ARG A 231 -4.23 -6.71 3.20
N SER A 232 -3.77 -5.58 2.70
CA SER A 232 -2.88 -5.57 1.55
C SER A 232 -1.50 -6.11 1.92
N ASN A 233 -0.95 -6.98 1.08
CA ASN A 233 0.34 -7.62 1.30
C ASN A 233 1.15 -7.58 -0.02
N PRO A 234 2.46 -7.28 0.03
CA PRO A 234 3.27 -7.20 -1.18
C PRO A 234 3.50 -8.54 -1.88
N ASN A 235 3.20 -9.66 -1.21
CA ASN A 235 3.24 -11.00 -1.81
C ASN A 235 1.90 -11.42 -2.46
N PHE A 236 0.87 -10.57 -2.38
CA PHE A 236 -0.37 -10.76 -3.12
C PHE A 236 -0.25 -10.17 -4.53
N ASP A 237 -1.30 -10.35 -5.33
CA ASP A 237 -1.42 -9.71 -6.62
C ASP A 237 -1.42 -8.18 -6.46
N GLN A 238 -0.32 -7.55 -6.88
CA GLN A 238 -0.10 -6.11 -6.77
C GLN A 238 -1.13 -5.29 -7.56
N TYR A 239 -1.80 -5.90 -8.55
CA TYR A 239 -2.87 -5.27 -9.32
C TYR A 239 -4.27 -5.65 -8.81
N ASN A 240 -4.38 -6.32 -7.67
CA ASN A 240 -5.66 -6.64 -7.06
C ASN A 240 -5.54 -6.70 -5.53
N LEU A 241 -4.99 -5.61 -4.96
CA LEU A 241 -4.76 -5.46 -3.54
C LEU A 241 -6.08 -5.28 -2.77
N GLN A 242 -6.03 -5.69 -1.50
CA GLN A 242 -7.19 -5.82 -0.64
C GLN A 242 -7.47 -4.54 0.14
N ARG A 243 -8.75 -4.20 0.31
CA ARG A 243 -9.18 -3.10 1.16
C ARG A 243 -10.23 -3.56 2.16
N ILE A 244 -10.35 -2.84 3.26
CA ILE A 244 -11.36 -3.08 4.28
C ILE A 244 -12.41 -1.98 4.17
N ARG A 245 -13.62 -2.38 3.76
CA ARG A 245 -14.76 -1.48 3.68
C ARG A 245 -15.14 -0.96 5.06
N VAL A 246 -15.37 0.34 5.14
CA VAL A 246 -16.02 0.96 6.29
C VAL A 246 -17.50 1.11 5.97
N ASP A 247 -18.35 0.58 6.84
CA ASP A 247 -19.80 0.57 6.67
C ASP A 247 -20.40 1.70 7.51
N ALA A 248 -21.14 2.62 6.89
CA ALA A 248 -21.73 3.76 7.58
C ALA A 248 -22.72 3.39 8.70
N PHE A 249 -23.33 2.20 8.62
CA PHE A 249 -24.26 1.69 9.61
C PHE A 249 -23.56 0.97 10.77
N GLU A 250 -22.26 0.71 10.67
CA GLU A 250 -21.50 0.10 11.76
C GLU A 250 -21.41 1.05 12.97
N THR A 251 -21.50 0.48 14.17
CA THR A 251 -21.30 1.23 15.41
C THR A 251 -19.81 1.41 15.67
N LEU A 252 -19.44 2.41 16.47
CA LEU A 252 -18.04 2.57 16.88
C LEU A 252 -17.50 1.34 17.61
N ALA A 253 -18.33 0.63 18.37
CA ALA A 253 -17.94 -0.61 19.04
C ALA A 253 -17.62 -1.73 18.02
N ALA A 254 -18.47 -1.91 17.00
CA ALA A 254 -18.22 -2.86 15.92
C ALA A 254 -16.95 -2.50 15.12
N PHE A 255 -16.74 -1.21 14.85
CA PHE A 255 -15.51 -0.72 14.22
C PHE A 255 -14.26 -1.06 15.06
N LYS A 256 -14.30 -0.79 16.38
CA LYS A 256 -13.20 -1.14 17.30
C LYS A 256 -12.94 -2.65 17.35
N GLN A 257 -13.98 -3.47 17.33
CA GLN A 257 -13.82 -4.93 17.22
C GLN A 257 -13.16 -5.33 15.89
N LYS A 258 -13.56 -4.71 14.78
CA LYS A 258 -12.92 -4.91 13.47
C LYS A 258 -11.43 -4.52 13.50
N MET A 259 -11.07 -3.45 14.22
CA MET A 259 -9.68 -3.05 14.42
C MET A 259 -8.84 -4.14 15.12
N GLU A 260 -9.41 -4.92 16.04
CA GLU A 260 -8.69 -5.95 16.78
C GLU A 260 -8.39 -7.20 15.95
N HIS A 261 -9.24 -7.50 14.96
CA HIS A 261 -9.17 -8.74 14.20
C HIS A 261 -8.71 -8.55 12.75
N GLU A 262 -8.96 -7.38 12.16
CA GLU A 262 -8.70 -7.11 10.75
C GLU A 262 -7.59 -6.06 10.53
N PHE A 263 -7.31 -5.19 11.51
CA PHE A 263 -6.38 -4.04 11.37
C PHE A 263 -5.02 -4.26 12.06
#